data_AF-A0A1U7LJN1-F1
#
_entry.id   AF-A0A1U7LJN1-F1
#
_cell.length_a   1.000
_cell.length_b   1.000
_cell.length_c   1.000
_cell.angle_alpha   90.00
_cell.angle_beta   90.00
_cell.angle_gamma   90.00
#
_symmetry.space_group_name_H-M   'P 1'
#
loop_
_entity.id
_entity.type
_entity.pdbx_description
1 polymer ?
#
loop_
_entity_poly.entity_id
_entity_poly.type
_entity_poly.pdbx_seq_one_letter_code
_entity_poly.pdbx_strand_id
1 'polypeptide(L)'
;MSSLTKWLAQKSREQPAIVWSVFIGTLGPVMVFTVRPFRRWLGYEKPEAIPFSYPVPQRSRRSLPSTYDDPVEDINRYTLWDKMRDTIASVAGK
;
A
#
# COMPACT_ATOMS: atom_id res chain seq x y z
N MET A 1 19.79 49.25 21.53
CA MET A 1 19.40 47.90 21.05
C MET A 1 20.30 47.48 19.88
N SER A 2 20.69 46.19 19.85
CA SER A 2 21.25 45.45 18.69
C SER A 2 22.78 45.31 18.51
N SER A 3 23.49 44.78 19.51
CA SER A 3 24.81 44.15 19.26
C SER A 3 24.72 43.00 18.25
N LEU A 4 23.60 42.25 18.28
CA LEU A 4 23.35 41.10 17.41
C LEU A 4 23.25 41.44 15.91
N THR A 5 22.48 42.46 15.53
CA THR A 5 22.32 42.81 14.11
C THR A 5 23.60 43.40 13.54
N LYS A 6 24.35 44.18 14.34
CA LYS A 6 25.68 44.66 13.96
C LYS A 6 26.67 43.51 13.76
N TRP A 7 26.64 42.50 14.63
CA TRP A 7 27.45 41.29 14.51
C TRP A 7 27.08 40.48 13.26
N LEU A 8 25.79 40.24 13.02
CA LEU A 8 25.29 39.54 11.82
C LEU A 8 25.69 40.28 10.54
N ALA A 9 25.53 41.60 10.50
CA ALA A 9 25.90 42.42 9.35
C ALA A 9 27.42 42.45 9.12
N GLN A 10 28.23 42.40 10.19
CA GLN A 10 29.68 42.28 10.06
C GLN A 10 30.06 40.91 9.49
N LYS A 11 29.49 39.84 10.02
CA LYS A 11 29.78 38.47 9.57
C LYS A 11 29.27 38.18 8.17
N SER A 12 28.18 38.79 7.73
CA SER A 12 27.71 38.66 6.35
C SER A 12 28.67 39.29 5.33
N ARG A 13 29.45 40.31 5.73
CA ARG A 13 30.47 40.94 4.88
C ARG A 13 31.80 40.18 4.90
N GLU A 14 32.27 39.78 6.09
CA GLU A 14 33.55 39.08 6.25
C GLU A 14 33.49 37.64 5.73
N GLN A 15 32.40 36.92 5.99
CA GLN A 15 32.26 35.49 5.77
C GLN A 15 30.84 35.14 5.27
N PRO A 16 30.46 35.59 4.06
CA PRO A 16 29.11 35.41 3.54
C PRO A 16 28.69 33.94 3.46
N ALA A 17 29.60 33.05 3.08
CA ALA A 17 29.30 31.62 2.90
C ALA A 17 28.77 30.97 4.20
N ILE A 18 29.35 31.30 5.35
CA ILE A 18 28.96 30.70 6.64
C ILE A 18 27.58 31.22 7.07
N VAL A 19 27.36 32.53 6.98
CA VAL A 19 26.09 33.14 7.40
C VAL A 19 24.92 32.61 6.56
N TRP A 20 25.08 32.56 5.24
CA TRP A 20 24.00 32.13 4.34
C TRP A 20 23.78 30.62 4.36
N SER A 21 24.82 29.80 4.52
CA SER A 21 24.66 28.35 4.64
C SER A 21 23.87 27.95 5.90
N VAL A 22 24.17 28.59 7.04
CA VAL A 22 23.39 28.36 8.27
C VAL A 22 21.96 28.88 8.12
N PHE A 23 21.76 30.06 7.53
CA PHE A 23 20.42 30.60 7.32
C PHE A 23 19.56 29.69 6.43
N ILE A 24 20.07 29.27 5.27
CA ILE A 24 19.33 28.41 4.35
C ILE A 24 19.18 27.00 4.93
N GLY A 25 20.22 26.49 5.61
CA GLY A 25 20.17 25.19 6.28
C GLY A 25 19.15 25.14 7.41
N THR A 26 18.97 26.23 8.17
CA THR A 26 17.94 26.33 9.21
C THR A 26 16.54 26.63 8.65
N LEU A 27 16.45 27.31 7.50
CA LEU A 27 15.19 27.61 6.84
C LEU A 27 14.42 26.34 6.44
N GLY A 28 15.12 25.27 6.01
CA GLY A 28 14.50 24.00 5.64
C GLY A 28 13.69 23.35 6.77
N PRO A 29 14.30 23.04 7.93
CA PRO A 29 13.58 22.53 9.10
C PRO A 29 12.44 23.45 9.54
N VAL A 30 12.67 24.76 9.56
CA VAL A 30 11.62 25.75 9.90
C VAL A 30 10.43 25.62 8.96
N MET A 31 10.65 25.51 7.65
CA MET A 31 9.58 25.31 6.67
C MET A 31 8.80 24.00 6.89
N VAL A 32 9.45 22.90 7.28
CA VAL A 32 8.75 21.64 7.56
C VAL A 32 7.73 21.81 8.69
N PHE A 33 8.08 22.58 9.72
CA PHE A 33 7.19 22.86 10.84
C PHE A 33 6.11 23.90 10.52
N THR A 34 6.42 24.93 9.71
CA THR A 34 5.48 26.03 9.43
C THR A 34 4.55 25.76 8.25
N VAL A 35 5.02 25.09 7.19
CA VAL A 35 4.24 24.86 5.96
C VAL A 35 3.07 23.92 6.22
N ARG A 36 3.23 22.90 7.07
CA ARG A 36 2.15 21.93 7.37
C ARG A 36 0.90 22.59 7.98
N PRO A 37 0.97 23.34 9.09
CA PRO A 37 -0.20 24.02 9.65
C PRO A 37 -0.71 25.14 8.73
N PHE A 38 0.18 25.89 8.07
CA PHE A 38 -0.21 26.95 7.14
C PHE A 38 -1.04 26.41 5.98
N ARG A 39 -0.63 25.28 5.39
CA ARG A 39 -1.37 24.63 4.31
C ARG A 39 -2.75 24.12 4.77
N ARG A 40 -2.87 23.59 5.99
CA ARG A 40 -4.18 23.19 6.55
C ARG A 40 -5.10 24.39 6.76
N TRP A 41 -4.54 25.52 7.20
CA TRP A 41 -5.30 26.77 7.36
C TRP A 41 -5.85 27.30 6.02
N LEU A 42 -5.12 27.10 4.92
CA LEU A 42 -5.58 27.41 3.56
C LEU A 42 -6.61 26.41 3.00
N GLY A 43 -7.10 25.46 3.81
CA GLY A 43 -8.13 24.50 3.39
C GLY A 43 -7.62 23.31 2.59
N TYR A 44 -6.30 23.08 2.55
CA TYR A 44 -5.76 21.88 1.91
C TYR A 44 -5.93 20.66 2.82
N GLU A 45 -6.71 19.70 2.36
CA GLU A 45 -6.87 18.37 2.95
C GLU A 45 -5.87 17.38 2.30
N LYS A 46 -5.29 16.47 3.09
CA LYS A 46 -4.40 15.43 2.53
C LYS A 46 -5.28 14.37 1.85
N PRO A 47 -4.96 13.91 0.62
CA PRO A 47 -5.68 12.80 0.02
C PRO A 47 -5.52 11.51 0.84
N GLU A 48 -6.53 10.66 0.79
CA GLU A 48 -6.49 9.33 1.40
C GLU A 48 -5.34 8.49 0.85
N ALA A 49 -4.82 7.59 1.67
CA ALA A 49 -3.72 6.72 1.26
C ALA A 49 -4.23 5.68 0.25
N ILE A 50 -3.51 5.53 -0.86
CA ILE A 50 -3.78 4.48 -1.84
C ILE A 50 -3.52 3.12 -1.18
N PRO A 51 -4.44 2.14 -1.30
CA PRO A 51 -4.21 0.82 -0.75
C PRO A 51 -3.05 0.14 -1.49
N PHE A 52 -2.03 -0.30 -0.74
CA PHE A 52 -0.92 -1.09 -1.29
C PHE A 52 -1.25 -2.57 -1.46
N SER A 53 -2.34 -3.03 -0.82
CA SER A 53 -2.80 -4.42 -0.84
C SER A 53 -4.28 -4.49 -1.13
N TYR A 54 -4.74 -5.68 -1.52
CA TYR A 54 -6.17 -5.91 -1.73
C TYR A 54 -6.94 -5.64 -0.42
N PRO A 55 -8.02 -4.85 -0.45
CA PRO A 55 -8.78 -4.51 0.74
C PRO A 55 -9.56 -5.73 1.22
N VAL A 56 -8.96 -6.50 2.13
CA VAL A 56 -9.63 -7.63 2.76
C VAL A 56 -10.62 -7.09 3.81
N PRO A 57 -11.92 -7.40 3.69
CA PRO A 57 -12.91 -6.93 4.66
C PRO A 57 -12.68 -7.60 6.02
N GLN A 58 -12.75 -6.81 7.09
CA GLN A 58 -12.65 -7.31 8.48
C GLN A 58 -13.96 -7.97 8.92
N ARG A 59 -14.27 -9.12 8.32
CA ARG A 59 -15.44 -9.94 8.64
C ARG A 59 -15.05 -11.41 8.78
N SER A 60 -15.88 -12.19 9.48
CA SER A 60 -15.74 -13.64 9.52
C SER A 60 -15.88 -14.27 8.12
N ARG A 61 -15.27 -15.45 7.95
CA ARG A 61 -15.42 -16.26 6.75
C ARG A 61 -16.90 -16.59 6.57
N ARG A 62 -17.42 -16.35 5.37
CA ARG A 62 -18.76 -16.80 4.96
C ARG A 62 -18.62 -18.16 4.29
N SER A 63 -19.60 -19.04 4.46
CA SER A 63 -19.70 -20.23 3.62
C SER A 63 -19.76 -19.80 2.15
N LEU A 64 -18.96 -20.45 1.31
CA LEU A 64 -18.96 -20.20 -0.12
C LEU A 64 -20.22 -20.83 -0.73
N PRO A 65 -20.85 -20.21 -1.74
CA PRO A 65 -21.88 -20.87 -2.53
C PRO A 65 -21.29 -22.12 -3.18
N SER A 66 -22.00 -23.25 -3.11
CA SER A 66 -21.57 -24.54 -3.70
C SER A 66 -21.60 -24.56 -5.23
N THR A 67 -21.85 -23.40 -5.86
CA THR A 67 -21.97 -23.24 -7.32
C THR A 67 -20.64 -23.43 -8.05
N TYR A 68 -19.52 -23.28 -7.35
CA TYR A 68 -18.17 -23.44 -7.91
C TYR A 68 -17.46 -24.69 -7.37
N ASP A 69 -18.18 -25.58 -6.68
CA ASP A 69 -17.64 -26.87 -6.25
C ASP A 69 -17.54 -27.81 -7.47
N ASP A 70 -16.45 -28.59 -7.55
CA ASP A 70 -16.26 -29.54 -8.64
C ASP A 70 -17.39 -30.59 -8.63
N PRO A 71 -17.94 -30.97 -9.81
CA PRO A 71 -18.98 -31.97 -9.87
C PRO A 71 -18.41 -33.33 -9.40
N VAL A 72 -19.09 -33.93 -8.42
CA VAL A 72 -18.73 -35.24 -7.83
C VAL A 72 -18.69 -36.36 -8.89
N GLU A 73 -19.40 -36.19 -10.01
CA GLU A 73 -19.41 -37.12 -11.15
C GLU A 73 -18.03 -37.27 -11.83
N ASP A 74 -17.12 -36.30 -11.67
CA ASP A 74 -15.79 -36.36 -12.28
C ASP A 74 -14.81 -37.25 -11.51
N ILE A 75 -15.10 -37.60 -10.26
CA ILE A 75 -14.29 -38.55 -9.47
C ILE A 75 -14.42 -39.97 -10.05
N ASN A 76 -15.63 -40.35 -10.46
CA ASN A 76 -15.92 -41.66 -11.07
C ASN A 76 -15.63 -41.69 -12.58
N ARG A 77 -15.28 -40.56 -13.21
CA ARG A 77 -15.01 -40.50 -14.65
C ARG A 77 -13.65 -41.09 -15.04
N TYR A 78 -12.72 -41.22 -14.09
CA TYR A 78 -11.39 -41.80 -14.31
C TYR A 78 -11.32 -43.32 -14.11
N THR A 79 -12.39 -43.97 -13.64
CA THR A 79 -12.42 -45.43 -13.55
C THR A 79 -12.81 -46.03 -14.91
N LEU A 80 -11.86 -45.99 -15.87
CA LEU A 80 -11.88 -46.86 -17.07
C LEU A 80 -12.28 -48.30 -16.69
N TRP A 81 -11.83 -48.71 -15.51
CA TRP A 81 -12.11 -49.96 -14.85
C TRP A 81 -13.59 -50.27 -14.61
N ASP A 82 -14.44 -49.29 -14.34
CA ASP A 82 -15.88 -49.52 -14.10
C ASP A 82 -16.60 -49.78 -15.42
N LYS A 83 -16.33 -48.93 -16.41
CA LYS A 83 -16.83 -49.12 -17.77
C LYS A 83 -16.32 -50.42 -18.39
N MET A 84 -15.07 -50.81 -18.09
CA MET A 84 -14.50 -52.07 -18.55
C MET A 84 -15.15 -53.28 -17.86
N ARG A 85 -15.41 -53.21 -16.54
CA ARG A 85 -16.15 -54.26 -15.81
C ARG A 85 -17.55 -54.48 -16.39
N ASP A 86 -18.29 -53.42 -16.66
CA ASP A 86 -19.65 -53.51 -17.21
C ASP A 86 -19.64 -54.07 -18.65
N THR A 87 -18.65 -53.66 -19.45
CA THR A 87 -18.48 -54.18 -20.82
C THR A 87 -18.14 -55.68 -20.79
N ILE A 88 -17.18 -56.09 -19.96
CA ILE A 88 -16.80 -57.49 -19.78
C ILE A 88 -17.98 -58.32 -19.27
N ALA A 89 -18.73 -57.83 -18.29
CA ALA A 89 -19.92 -58.50 -17.77
C ALA A 89 -20.99 -58.68 -18.85
N SER A 90 -21.20 -57.69 -19.73
CA SER A 90 -22.17 -57.80 -20.84
C SER A 90 -21.73 -58.79 -21.93
N VAL A 91 -20.42 -58.92 -22.17
CA VAL A 91 -19.85 -59.86 -23.15
C VAL A 91 -19.83 -61.29 -22.60
N ALA A 92 -19.59 -61.47 -21.29
CA ALA A 92 -19.58 -62.78 -20.65
C ALA A 92 -21.00 -63.35 -20.38
N GLY A 93 -22.01 -62.48 -20.33
CA GLY A 93 -23.41 -62.86 -20.11
C GLY A 93 -24.21 -63.16 -21.38
N LYS A 94 -23.56 -63.32 -22.53
CA LYS A 94 -24.18 -63.56 -23.85
C LYS A 94 -23.51 -64.74 -24.54
#